data_AF-A0A412V6Y5-F1
#
_entry.id   AF-A0A412V6Y5-F1
#
_cell.length_a   1.000
_cell.length_b   1.000
_cell.length_c   1.000
_cell.angle_alpha   90.00
_cell.angle_beta   90.00
_cell.angle_gamma   90.00
#
_symmetry.space_group_name_H-M   'P 1'
#
loop_
_entity.id
_entity.type
_entity.pdbx_description
1 polymer ?
#
loop_
_entity_poly.entity_id
_entity_poly.type
_entity_poly.pdbx_seq_one_letter_code
_entity_poly.pdbx_strand_id
1 'polypeptide(L)'
;VSIRANSREQRLVDSLKKRGADGDYQVKEMNAVLNRETGIRQLYESVRRYAAGKKGIVYAVSIAHARQIAAYYSLHGVESVAIDSRTPALERKELVEDFRRGKISVLVNVDIFSEGFDCPDVEFVQLARPTLSLAKYLQQVGRGLRKSDNKESCMLIDNVGLHRIFGLPVRDRDWEAMFEGRMAGNAQPRTRMEN
;
A
#
# COMPACT_ATOMS: atom_id res chain seq x y z
N VAL A 1 -1.39 -9.32 7.48
CA VAL A 1 -2.84 -9.62 7.34
C VAL A 1 -3.32 -9.23 5.95
N SER A 2 -4.30 -9.93 5.38
CA SER A 2 -4.88 -9.60 4.06
C SER A 2 -6.40 -9.76 4.06
N ILE A 3 -7.12 -9.00 3.24
CA ILE A 3 -8.57 -9.18 3.02
C ILE A 3 -8.90 -10.60 2.56
N ARG A 4 -10.09 -11.12 2.90
CA ARG A 4 -10.51 -12.49 2.53
C ARG A 4 -10.82 -12.59 1.03
N ALA A 5 -10.58 -13.75 0.43
CA ALA A 5 -10.83 -13.97 -1.00
C ALA A 5 -12.31 -13.78 -1.41
N ASN A 6 -13.25 -14.04 -0.50
CA ASN A 6 -14.69 -13.87 -0.72
C ASN A 6 -15.24 -12.54 -0.18
N SER A 7 -14.38 -11.60 0.20
CA SER A 7 -14.82 -10.30 0.74
C SER A 7 -15.38 -9.39 -0.35
N ARG A 8 -16.12 -8.34 0.05
CA ARG A 8 -16.63 -7.34 -0.89
C ARG A 8 -15.48 -6.58 -1.54
N GLU A 9 -14.42 -6.31 -0.79
CA GLU A 9 -13.23 -5.58 -1.22
C GLU A 9 -12.50 -6.37 -2.30
N GLN A 10 -12.35 -7.70 -2.12
CA GLN A 10 -11.77 -8.54 -3.16
C GLN A 10 -12.60 -8.49 -4.45
N ARG A 11 -13.94 -8.58 -4.36
CA ARG A 11 -14.82 -8.45 -5.53
C ARG A 11 -14.67 -7.10 -6.25
N LEU A 12 -14.44 -6.01 -5.51
CA LEU A 12 -14.17 -4.70 -6.09
C LEU A 12 -12.84 -4.69 -6.84
N VAL A 13 -11.78 -5.25 -6.26
CA VAL A 13 -10.48 -5.38 -6.93
C VAL A 13 -10.58 -6.26 -8.18
N ASP A 14 -11.30 -7.39 -8.11
CA ASP A 14 -11.51 -8.31 -9.23
C ASP A 14 -12.32 -7.68 -10.38
N SER A 15 -13.10 -6.63 -10.09
CA SER A 15 -13.89 -5.90 -11.10
C SER A 15 -13.07 -4.97 -11.99
N LEU A 16 -11.80 -4.71 -11.65
CA LEU A 16 -10.91 -3.81 -12.39
C LEU A 16 -10.44 -4.43 -13.72
N LYS A 17 -10.73 -3.77 -14.84
CA LYS A 17 -10.47 -4.31 -16.20
C LYS A 17 -9.52 -3.45 -17.02
N LYS A 18 -9.46 -2.14 -16.76
CA LYS A 18 -8.65 -1.20 -17.55
C LYS A 18 -7.19 -1.26 -17.12
N ARG A 19 -6.30 -1.01 -18.09
CA ARG A 19 -4.85 -0.94 -17.87
C ARG A 19 -4.32 0.44 -18.22
N GLY A 20 -3.28 0.84 -17.50
CA GLY A 20 -2.47 2.03 -17.81
C GLY A 20 -1.42 1.73 -18.89
N ALA A 21 -0.66 2.75 -19.26
CA ALA A 21 0.43 2.63 -20.22
C ALA A 21 1.56 1.71 -19.73
N ASP A 22 1.71 1.56 -18.41
CA ASP A 22 2.68 0.68 -17.75
C ASP A 22 2.18 -0.77 -17.58
N GLY A 23 1.02 -1.11 -18.14
CA GLY A 23 0.40 -2.42 -18.00
C GLY A 23 -0.23 -2.71 -16.63
N ASP A 24 -0.15 -1.77 -15.69
CA ASP A 24 -0.79 -1.87 -14.38
C ASP A 24 -2.28 -1.47 -14.46
N TYR A 25 -3.03 -1.62 -13.36
CA TYR A 25 -4.41 -1.13 -13.30
C TYR A 25 -4.49 0.37 -13.58
N GLN A 26 -5.49 0.78 -14.36
CA GLN A 26 -5.69 2.20 -14.65
C GLN A 26 -6.10 2.96 -13.39
N VAL A 27 -5.34 3.99 -13.00
CA VAL A 27 -5.58 4.81 -11.80
C VAL A 27 -6.99 5.40 -11.76
N LYS A 28 -7.51 5.89 -12.90
CA LYS A 28 -8.87 6.44 -13.00
C LYS A 28 -9.94 5.41 -12.63
N GLU A 29 -9.79 4.17 -13.10
CA GLU A 29 -10.73 3.09 -12.78
C GLU A 29 -10.60 2.67 -11.32
N MET A 30 -9.37 2.44 -10.84
CA MET A 30 -9.13 2.12 -9.43
C MET A 30 -9.75 3.17 -8.51
N ASN A 31 -9.60 4.45 -8.82
CA ASN A 31 -10.16 5.53 -8.01
C ASN A 31 -11.68 5.48 -8.01
N ALA A 32 -12.33 5.30 -9.17
CA ALA A 32 -13.78 5.21 -9.25
C ALA A 32 -14.36 4.00 -8.47
N VAL A 33 -13.60 2.92 -8.38
CA VAL A 33 -14.04 1.68 -7.72
C VAL A 33 -13.70 1.65 -6.23
N LEU A 34 -12.52 2.15 -5.83
CA LEU A 34 -11.99 1.93 -4.48
C LEU A 34 -12.07 3.18 -3.60
N ASN A 35 -12.13 4.37 -4.18
CA ASN A 35 -12.23 5.60 -3.41
C ASN A 35 -13.67 5.85 -2.93
N ARG A 36 -14.10 5.05 -1.95
CA ARG A 36 -15.45 5.03 -1.38
C ARG A 36 -15.36 5.08 0.13
N GLU A 37 -16.29 5.78 0.77
CA GLU A 37 -16.34 5.90 2.23
C GLU A 37 -16.31 4.54 2.94
N THR A 38 -17.09 3.57 2.45
CA THR A 38 -17.10 2.20 3.00
C THR A 38 -15.74 1.52 2.92
N GLY A 39 -15.00 1.71 1.83
CA GLY A 39 -13.63 1.19 1.67
C GLY A 39 -12.66 1.88 2.63
N ILE A 40 -12.70 3.22 2.70
CA ILE A 40 -11.84 4.02 3.58
C ILE A 40 -12.07 3.66 5.05
N ARG A 41 -13.34 3.49 5.46
CA ARG A 41 -13.69 3.01 6.80
C ARG A 41 -13.04 1.66 7.10
N GLN A 42 -13.06 0.72 6.17
CA GLN A 42 -12.41 -0.58 6.39
C GLN A 42 -10.89 -0.50 6.42
N LEU A 43 -10.27 0.42 5.68
CA LEU A 43 -8.85 0.71 5.80
C LEU A 43 -8.53 1.16 7.24
N TYR A 44 -9.30 2.11 7.78
CA TYR A 44 -9.16 2.56 9.16
C TYR A 44 -9.35 1.43 10.16
N GLU A 45 -10.41 0.63 10.02
CA GLU A 45 -10.68 -0.51 10.90
C GLU A 45 -9.54 -1.54 10.90
N SER A 46 -8.88 -1.72 9.76
CA SER A 46 -7.71 -2.60 9.65
C SER A 46 -6.53 -2.04 10.43
N VAL A 47 -6.23 -0.74 10.30
CA VAL A 47 -5.18 -0.08 11.10
C VAL A 47 -5.51 -0.13 12.57
N ARG A 48 -6.73 0.22 12.98
CA ARG A 48 -7.18 0.17 14.37
C ARG A 48 -7.02 -1.22 14.98
N ARG A 49 -7.35 -2.28 14.23
CA ARG A 49 -7.29 -3.66 14.74
C ARG A 49 -5.87 -4.20 14.87
N TYR A 50 -4.99 -3.82 13.94
CA TYR A 50 -3.72 -4.51 13.74
C TYR A 50 -2.49 -3.64 14.05
N ALA A 51 -2.66 -2.32 14.06
CA ALA A 51 -1.58 -1.34 14.19
C ALA A 51 -2.02 -0.07 14.95
N ALA A 52 -2.97 -0.18 15.89
CA ALA A 52 -3.33 0.95 16.75
C ALA A 52 -2.11 1.48 17.51
N GLY A 53 -1.96 2.80 17.54
CA GLY A 53 -0.85 3.48 18.20
C GLY A 53 0.52 3.33 17.52
N LYS A 54 0.58 2.63 16.37
CA LYS A 54 1.83 2.41 15.64
C LYS A 54 2.07 3.47 14.57
N LYS A 55 3.33 3.71 14.26
CA LYS A 55 3.76 4.56 13.15
C LYS A 55 3.71 3.80 11.83
N GLY A 56 3.10 4.36 10.79
CA GLY A 56 2.97 3.64 9.52
C GLY A 56 2.74 4.45 8.26
N ILE A 57 2.73 3.71 7.15
CA ILE A 57 2.59 4.23 5.80
C ILE A 57 1.40 3.58 5.12
N VAL A 58 0.61 4.37 4.41
CA VAL A 58 -0.53 3.89 3.60
C VAL A 58 -0.31 4.24 2.13
N TYR A 59 -0.29 3.22 1.27
CA TYR A 59 -0.18 3.39 -0.18
C TYR A 59 -1.57 3.49 -0.82
N ALA A 60 -1.93 4.71 -1.19
CA ALA A 60 -3.22 5.04 -1.79
C ALA A 60 -3.21 4.98 -3.32
N VAL A 61 -4.41 4.99 -3.89
CA VAL A 61 -4.64 4.86 -5.35
C VAL A 61 -4.34 6.16 -6.09
N SER A 62 -4.80 7.29 -5.55
CA SER A 62 -4.78 8.59 -6.19
C SER A 62 -4.64 9.68 -5.13
N ILE A 63 -4.37 10.91 -5.57
CA ILE A 63 -4.29 12.08 -4.69
C ILE A 63 -5.58 12.26 -3.89
N ALA A 64 -6.73 12.13 -4.56
CA ALA A 64 -8.03 12.25 -3.92
C ALA A 64 -8.23 11.15 -2.86
N HIS A 65 -7.86 9.91 -3.19
CA HIS A 65 -7.96 8.79 -2.26
C HIS A 65 -7.04 8.98 -1.04
N ALA A 66 -5.80 9.41 -1.25
CA ALA A 66 -4.85 9.68 -0.17
C ALA A 66 -5.38 10.73 0.81
N ARG A 67 -5.90 11.84 0.28
CA ARG A 67 -6.48 12.93 1.10
C ARG A 67 -7.70 12.46 1.88
N GLN A 68 -8.58 11.67 1.27
CA GLN A 68 -9.77 11.16 1.96
C GLN A 68 -9.43 10.12 3.04
N ILE A 69 -8.44 9.24 2.81
CA ILE A 69 -7.94 8.33 3.84
C ILE A 69 -7.37 9.13 5.02
N ALA A 70 -6.44 10.07 4.75
CA ALA A 70 -5.81 10.86 5.80
C ALA A 70 -6.85 11.65 6.61
N ALA A 71 -7.79 12.32 5.93
CA ALA A 71 -8.87 13.05 6.59
C ALA A 71 -9.75 12.14 7.46
N TYR A 72 -10.10 10.94 6.97
CA TYR A 72 -10.89 9.98 7.74
C TYR A 72 -10.13 9.50 8.98
N TYR A 73 -8.84 9.21 8.85
CA TYR A 73 -8.02 8.73 9.97
C TYR A 73 -7.86 9.81 11.04
N SER A 74 -7.57 11.05 10.64
CA SER A 74 -7.44 12.18 11.56
C SER A 74 -8.76 12.50 12.26
N LEU A 75 -9.90 12.42 11.55
CA LEU A 75 -11.23 12.56 12.16
C LEU A 75 -11.49 11.51 13.26
N HIS A 76 -10.86 10.35 13.18
CA HIS A 76 -10.98 9.25 14.15
C HIS A 76 -9.75 9.14 15.07
N GLY A 77 -9.03 10.26 15.29
CA GLY A 77 -7.98 10.38 16.30
C GLY A 77 -6.63 9.78 15.94
N VAL A 78 -6.36 9.54 14.65
CA VAL A 78 -5.04 9.08 14.17
C VAL A 78 -4.39 10.20 13.39
N GLU A 79 -3.33 10.80 13.94
CA GLU A 79 -2.57 11.89 13.31
C GLU A 79 -2.02 11.46 11.95
N SER A 80 -2.75 11.83 10.88
CA SER A 80 -2.53 11.33 9.53
C SER A 80 -2.45 12.46 8.51
N VAL A 81 -1.47 12.40 7.61
CA VAL A 81 -1.29 13.40 6.56
C VAL A 81 -1.10 12.72 5.20
N ALA A 82 -1.68 13.32 4.16
CA ALA A 82 -1.46 12.91 2.78
C ALA A 82 -0.29 13.69 2.16
N ILE A 83 0.67 12.97 1.56
CA ILE A 83 1.75 13.56 0.76
C ILE A 83 1.57 13.14 -0.70
N ASP A 84 1.48 14.12 -1.59
CA ASP A 84 1.26 13.91 -3.01
C ASP A 84 2.20 14.78 -3.89
N SER A 85 2.13 14.62 -5.22
CA SER A 85 3.12 15.18 -6.13
C SER A 85 2.96 16.69 -6.26
N ARG A 86 1.81 17.19 -5.83
CA ARG A 86 1.45 18.60 -5.73
C ARG A 86 1.83 19.19 -4.37
N THR A 87 2.23 18.39 -3.39
CA THR A 87 2.78 18.89 -2.12
C THR A 87 4.12 19.59 -2.41
N PRO A 88 4.23 20.92 -2.15
CA PRO A 88 5.47 21.67 -2.31
C PRO A 88 6.66 21.01 -1.62
N ALA A 89 7.86 21.18 -2.18
CA ALA A 89 9.05 20.49 -1.70
C ALA A 89 9.39 20.83 -0.22
N LEU A 90 9.21 22.10 0.17
CA LEU A 90 9.46 22.54 1.55
C LEU A 90 8.47 21.90 2.54
N GLU A 91 7.17 22.00 2.23
CA GLU A 91 6.11 21.38 3.03
C GLU A 91 6.30 19.85 3.13
N ARG A 92 6.64 19.19 2.01
CA ARG A 92 6.93 17.75 2.01
C ARG A 92 8.07 17.41 2.97
N LYS A 93 9.14 18.20 2.97
CA LYS A 93 10.28 18.00 3.87
C LYS A 93 9.84 18.12 5.33
N GLU A 94 9.06 19.15 5.66
CA GLU A 94 8.54 19.37 7.01
C GLU A 94 7.62 18.23 7.49
N LEU A 95 6.69 17.77 6.65
CA LEU A 95 5.80 16.65 6.97
C LEU A 95 6.58 15.34 7.19
N VAL A 96 7.64 15.11 6.41
CA VAL A 96 8.51 13.94 6.61
C VAL A 96 9.28 14.06 7.92
N GLU A 97 9.76 15.25 8.30
CA GLU A 97 10.40 15.48 9.60
C GLU A 97 9.43 15.32 10.76
N ASP A 98 8.19 15.80 10.63
CA ASP A 98 7.15 15.61 11.64
C ASP A 98 6.77 14.14 11.81
N PHE A 99 6.73 13.38 10.72
CA PHE A 99 6.61 11.92 10.77
C PHE A 99 7.82 11.28 11.46
N ARG A 100 9.06 11.67 11.11
CA ARG A 100 10.28 11.18 11.79
C ARG A 100 10.24 11.41 13.29
N ARG A 101 9.76 12.58 13.73
CA ARG A 101 9.62 12.96 15.14
C ARG A 101 8.41 12.34 15.85
N GLY A 102 7.57 11.57 15.15
CA GLY A 102 6.38 10.94 15.73
C GLY A 102 5.20 11.90 15.98
N LYS A 103 5.27 13.13 15.48
CA LYS A 103 4.12 14.06 15.51
C LYS A 103 3.01 13.61 14.57
N ILE A 104 3.39 13.06 13.42
CA ILE A 104 2.49 12.39 12.49
C ILE A 104 2.65 10.89 12.70
N SER A 105 1.55 10.20 12.97
CA SER A 105 1.54 8.75 13.14
C SER A 105 1.45 8.01 11.81
N VAL A 106 0.73 8.57 10.84
CA VAL A 106 0.48 7.90 9.55
C VAL A 106 0.73 8.84 8.37
N LEU A 107 1.60 8.41 7.45
CA LEU A 107 1.75 9.05 6.14
C LEU A 107 0.98 8.28 5.06
N VAL A 108 0.07 8.96 4.39
CA VAL A 108 -0.67 8.42 3.25
C VAL A 108 -0.08 8.99 1.96
N ASN A 109 0.34 8.14 1.03
CA ASN A 109 1.03 8.61 -0.18
C ASN A 109 0.52 7.94 -1.46
N VAL A 110 0.92 8.50 -2.61
CA VAL A 110 0.59 7.99 -3.95
C VAL A 110 1.88 7.80 -4.75
N ASP A 111 2.62 6.71 -4.48
CA ASP A 111 3.88 6.37 -5.15
C ASP A 111 5.00 7.44 -5.06
N ILE A 112 5.00 8.28 -4.02
CA ILE A 112 5.87 9.49 -3.96
C ILE A 112 7.20 9.27 -3.27
N PHE A 113 7.48 8.08 -2.78
CA PHE A 113 8.73 7.84 -2.06
C PHE A 113 9.88 7.57 -3.04
N SER A 114 10.28 8.63 -3.76
CA SER A 114 11.56 8.81 -4.44
C SER A 114 12.70 9.04 -3.43
N GLU A 115 13.93 9.22 -3.93
CA GLU A 115 15.14 9.46 -3.15
C GLU A 115 14.92 10.47 -1.99
N GLY A 116 15.32 10.09 -0.78
CA GLY A 116 15.28 10.93 0.43
C GLY A 116 14.23 10.58 1.48
N PHE A 117 13.21 9.76 1.15
CA PHE A 117 12.29 9.22 2.17
C PHE A 117 12.86 7.93 2.77
N ASP A 118 13.51 8.08 3.91
CA ASP A 118 13.94 6.99 4.78
C ASP A 118 13.43 7.20 6.20
N CYS A 119 12.66 6.22 6.68
CA CYS A 119 12.09 6.12 8.02
C CYS A 119 12.13 4.63 8.40
N PRO A 120 13.27 4.13 8.93
CA PRO A 120 13.43 2.72 9.24
C PRO A 120 12.55 2.27 10.42
N ASP A 121 12.04 3.21 11.21
CA ASP A 121 11.16 3.01 12.36
C ASP A 121 9.68 2.82 12.00
N VAL A 122 9.33 2.68 10.71
CA VAL A 122 7.97 2.35 10.27
C VAL A 122 7.56 0.96 10.76
N GLU A 123 6.50 0.91 11.56
CA GLU A 123 5.99 -0.30 12.23
C GLU A 123 4.83 -0.96 11.47
N PHE A 124 4.20 -0.26 10.51
CA PHE A 124 3.27 -0.90 9.59
C PHE A 124 3.28 -0.28 8.19
N VAL A 125 2.95 -1.11 7.21
CA VAL A 125 2.66 -0.71 5.83
C VAL A 125 1.27 -1.21 5.48
N GLN A 126 0.39 -0.30 5.05
CA GLN A 126 -0.93 -0.60 4.57
C GLN A 126 -1.03 -0.43 3.05
N LEU A 127 -1.52 -1.45 2.37
CA LEU A 127 -1.70 -1.47 0.93
C LEU A 127 -3.18 -1.22 0.64
N ALA A 128 -3.52 -0.01 0.19
CA ALA A 128 -4.86 0.38 -0.24
C ALA A 128 -5.00 0.47 -1.77
N ARG A 129 -3.93 0.16 -2.50
CA ARG A 129 -3.84 0.21 -3.95
C ARG A 129 -3.53 -1.17 -4.53
N PRO A 130 -4.40 -1.74 -5.38
CA PRO A 130 -4.05 -2.90 -6.17
C PRO A 130 -2.96 -2.58 -7.20
N THR A 131 -2.12 -3.55 -7.51
CA THR A 131 -1.11 -3.47 -8.56
C THR A 131 -0.85 -4.84 -9.16
N LEU A 132 -0.55 -4.87 -10.45
CA LEU A 132 -0.02 -6.04 -11.15
C LEU A 132 1.51 -6.06 -11.17
N SER A 133 2.16 -5.00 -10.68
CA SER A 133 3.62 -4.92 -10.66
C SER A 133 4.20 -5.48 -9.36
N LEU A 134 4.92 -6.61 -9.48
CA LEU A 134 5.71 -7.16 -8.38
C LEU A 134 6.73 -6.14 -7.86
N ALA A 135 7.36 -5.37 -8.76
CA ALA A 135 8.33 -4.35 -8.39
C ALA A 135 7.71 -3.28 -7.49
N LYS A 136 6.52 -2.75 -7.84
CA LYS A 136 5.80 -1.78 -7.00
C LYS A 136 5.44 -2.40 -5.64
N TYR A 137 4.92 -3.63 -5.62
CA TYR A 137 4.61 -4.32 -4.36
C TYR A 137 5.83 -4.43 -3.45
N LEU A 138 6.97 -4.89 -3.98
CA LEU A 138 8.21 -5.04 -3.20
C LEU A 138 8.79 -3.70 -2.75
N GLN A 139 8.73 -2.66 -3.58
CA GLN A 139 9.14 -1.30 -3.20
C GLN A 139 8.30 -0.76 -2.04
N GLN A 140 6.98 -1.00 -2.07
CA GLN A 140 6.05 -0.54 -1.03
C GLN A 140 6.28 -1.26 0.30
N VAL A 141 6.23 -2.60 0.30
CA VAL A 141 6.42 -3.39 1.54
C VAL A 141 7.86 -3.28 2.07
N GLY A 142 8.85 -3.12 1.19
CA GLY A 142 10.26 -2.97 1.55
C GLY A 142 10.54 -1.75 2.43
N ARG A 143 9.70 -0.71 2.38
CA ARG A 143 9.83 0.44 3.31
C ARG A 143 9.59 0.05 4.76
N GLY A 144 8.70 -0.91 5.01
CA GLY A 144 8.44 -1.44 6.35
C GLY A 144 9.49 -2.44 6.83
N LEU A 145 10.21 -3.10 5.91
CA LEU A 145 11.15 -4.19 6.23
C LEU A 145 12.55 -3.72 6.67
N ARG A 146 12.83 -2.42 6.64
CA ARG A 146 14.11 -1.87 7.14
C ARG A 146 14.26 -2.15 8.64
N LYS A 147 15.47 -2.48 9.11
CA LYS A 147 15.72 -2.70 10.54
C LYS A 147 15.88 -1.36 11.26
N SER A 148 15.42 -1.28 12.51
CA SER A 148 15.62 -0.15 13.42
C SER A 148 15.67 -0.68 14.85
N ASP A 149 16.50 -0.10 15.70
CA ASP A 149 16.74 -0.60 17.07
C ASP A 149 15.46 -0.64 17.92
N ASN A 150 14.55 0.30 17.69
CA ASN A 150 13.28 0.41 18.41
C ASN A 150 12.10 -0.28 17.70
N LYS A 151 12.37 -1.13 16.70
CA LYS A 151 11.33 -1.82 15.93
C LYS A 151 11.52 -3.33 15.95
N GLU A 152 10.68 -4.01 16.73
CA GLU A 152 10.66 -5.47 16.79
C GLU A 152 10.07 -6.12 15.54
N SER A 153 9.02 -5.53 14.97
CA SER A 153 8.31 -6.08 13.82
C SER A 153 7.64 -5.00 12.99
N CYS A 154 7.37 -5.32 11.71
CA CYS A 154 6.56 -4.49 10.84
C CYS A 154 5.31 -5.26 10.40
N MET A 155 4.13 -4.66 10.59
CA MET A 155 2.87 -5.24 10.15
C MET A 155 2.55 -4.86 8.70
N LEU A 156 2.39 -5.86 7.83
CA LEU A 156 1.86 -5.66 6.49
C LEU A 156 0.34 -5.84 6.50
N ILE A 157 -0.40 -4.78 6.19
CA ILE A 157 -1.86 -4.74 6.14
C ILE A 157 -2.29 -4.65 4.67
N ASP A 158 -2.65 -5.78 4.09
CA ASP A 158 -3.02 -5.90 2.68
C ASP A 158 -4.54 -5.80 2.48
N ASN A 159 -5.04 -4.58 2.23
CA ASN A 159 -6.46 -4.33 2.02
C ASN A 159 -6.94 -4.56 0.58
N VAL A 160 -6.06 -5.05 -0.29
CA VAL A 160 -6.33 -5.22 -1.73
C VAL A 160 -5.97 -6.61 -2.28
N GLY A 161 -5.52 -7.52 -1.42
CA GLY A 161 -5.31 -8.91 -1.76
C GLY A 161 -4.00 -9.21 -2.50
N LEU A 162 -3.02 -8.32 -2.44
CA LEU A 162 -1.73 -8.50 -3.12
C LEU A 162 -0.95 -9.72 -2.64
N HIS A 163 -1.13 -10.18 -1.41
CA HIS A 163 -0.44 -11.38 -0.94
C HIS A 163 -0.85 -12.64 -1.74
N ARG A 164 -2.10 -12.71 -2.24
CA ARG A 164 -2.54 -13.84 -3.08
C ARG A 164 -1.90 -13.79 -4.46
N ILE A 165 -1.59 -12.59 -4.92
CA ILE A 165 -0.96 -12.35 -6.21
C ILE A 165 0.54 -12.65 -6.07
N PHE A 166 1.23 -12.00 -5.15
CA PHE A 166 2.70 -12.04 -5.09
C PHE A 166 3.28 -12.96 -4.02
N GLY A 167 2.49 -13.45 -3.08
CA GLY A 167 2.98 -14.12 -1.88
C GLY A 167 3.62 -13.16 -0.87
N LEU A 168 4.28 -13.73 0.13
CA LEU A 168 5.06 -12.96 1.10
C LEU A 168 6.24 -12.25 0.41
N PRO A 169 6.64 -11.06 0.90
CA PRO A 169 7.76 -10.34 0.30
C PRO A 169 9.10 -11.06 0.47
N VAL A 170 9.23 -11.89 1.51
CA VAL A 170 10.42 -12.69 1.80
C VAL A 170 10.44 -14.06 1.11
N ARG A 171 9.46 -14.36 0.24
CA ARG A 171 9.47 -15.64 -0.48
C ARG A 171 10.71 -15.72 -1.37
N ASP A 172 11.28 -16.91 -1.49
CA ASP A 172 12.32 -17.17 -2.48
C ASP A 172 11.78 -16.97 -3.89
N ARG A 173 12.57 -16.31 -4.73
CA ARG A 173 12.26 -15.99 -6.11
C ARG A 173 13.46 -16.30 -6.97
N ASP A 174 13.23 -17.02 -8.06
CA ASP A 174 14.20 -17.19 -9.13
C ASP A 174 14.24 -15.89 -9.95
N TRP A 175 15.15 -15.00 -9.56
CA TRP A 175 15.34 -13.71 -10.21
C TRP A 175 15.87 -13.85 -11.63
N GLU A 176 16.75 -14.81 -11.88
CA GLU A 176 17.34 -15.06 -13.20
C GLU A 176 16.25 -15.43 -14.21
N ALA A 177 15.40 -16.40 -13.89
CA ALA A 177 14.27 -16.77 -14.74
C ALA A 177 13.27 -15.62 -14.95
N MET A 178 13.09 -14.73 -13.97
CA MET A 178 12.23 -13.55 -14.13
C MET A 178 12.84 -12.50 -15.06
N PHE A 179 14.14 -12.20 -14.92
CA PHE A 179 14.83 -11.22 -15.78
C PHE A 179 14.95 -11.71 -17.22
N GLU A 180 15.11 -13.02 -17.42
CA GLU A 180 15.16 -13.64 -18.74
C GLU A 180 13.77 -13.92 -19.32
N GLY A 181 12.70 -13.53 -18.63
CA GLY A 181 11.32 -13.66 -19.10
C GLY A 181 10.78 -15.09 -19.15
N ARG A 182 11.51 -16.08 -18.60
CA ARG A 182 11.07 -17.48 -18.48
C ARG A 182 9.96 -17.66 -17.44
N MET A 183 9.83 -16.72 -16.51
CA MET A 183 8.68 -16.61 -15.62
C MET A 183 8.09 -15.22 -15.68
N ALA A 184 6.76 -15.14 -15.79
CA ALA A 184 6.07 -13.88 -15.60
C ALA A 184 6.31 -13.37 -14.17
N GLY A 185 6.59 -12.07 -14.02
CA GLY A 185 6.58 -11.39 -12.72
C GLY A 185 5.19 -11.30 -12.08
N ASN A 186 4.16 -11.79 -12.77
CA ASN A 186 2.80 -11.85 -12.26
C ASN A 186 2.58 -13.12 -11.42
N ALA A 187 1.62 -13.00 -10.50
CA ALA A 187 1.04 -14.12 -9.75
C ALA A 187 0.88 -15.38 -10.57
N GLN A 188 0.91 -16.52 -9.86
CA GLN A 188 0.66 -17.86 -10.39
C GLN A 188 -0.27 -17.85 -11.61
N PRO A 189 0.03 -18.64 -12.66
CA PRO A 189 -0.93 -18.83 -13.73
C PRO A 189 -2.26 -19.23 -13.08
N ARG A 190 -3.37 -18.63 -13.54
CA ARG A 190 -4.71 -19.10 -13.19
C ARG A 190 -4.82 -20.52 -13.76
N THR A 191 -4.35 -21.50 -13.02
CA THR A 191 -4.71 -22.89 -13.26
C THR A 191 -6.22 -22.91 -13.07
N ARG A 192 -6.95 -23.14 -14.16
CA ARG A 192 -8.34 -23.56 -14.07
C ARG A 192 -8.38 -24.69 -13.05
N MET A 193 -9.10 -24.51 -11.94
CA MET A 193 -9.66 -25.66 -11.25
C MET A 193 -10.77 -26.17 -12.16
N GLU A 194 -10.39 -27.03 -13.10
CA GLU A 194 -11.29 -27.98 -13.72
C GLU A 194 -11.51 -29.09 -12.69
N ASN A 195 -12.74 -29.14 -12.15
CA ASN A 195 -13.45 -30.37 -11.82
C ASN A 195 -14.75 -30.31 -12.61
#